data_AF-A0A7X9J5J1-F1
#
_entry.id   AF-A0A7X9J5J1-F1
#
_cell.length_a   1.000
_cell.length_b   1.000
_cell.length_c   1.000
_cell.angle_alpha   90.00
_cell.angle_beta   90.00
_cell.angle_gamma   90.00
#
_symmetry.space_group_name_H-M   'P 1'
#
loop_
_entity.id
_entity.type
_entity.pdbx_description
1 polymer ?
#
loop_
_entity_poly.entity_id
_entity_poly.type
_entity_poly.pdbx_seq_one_letter_code
_entity_poly.pdbx_strand_id
1 'polypeptide(L)'
;MTKNIKVVLIVLAALVVAGSAYAFAAANVVPDTAAGYAASTVSGYTVSNIVYDLDATDPTMVDAIKFDIAPTSGSVVAALVKVQTA
;
A
#
# COMPACT_ATOMS: atom_id res chain seq x y z
N MET A 1 -53.69 5.89 10.78
CA MET A 1 -52.70 5.67 9.70
C MET A 1 -51.40 6.49 9.87
N THR A 2 -51.46 7.72 10.40
CA THR A 2 -50.28 8.61 10.56
C THR A 2 -49.26 8.18 11.63
N LYS A 3 -49.68 7.46 12.69
CA LYS A 3 -48.73 6.91 13.69
C LYS A 3 -47.78 5.89 13.07
N ASN A 4 -48.29 5.00 12.22
CA ASN A 4 -47.51 3.94 11.59
C ASN A 4 -46.54 4.51 10.54
N ILE A 5 -46.98 5.56 9.82
CA ILE A 5 -46.13 6.26 8.84
C ILE A 5 -44.94 6.98 9.51
N LYS A 6 -45.15 7.55 10.71
CA LYS A 6 -44.07 8.18 11.50
C LYS A 6 -43.03 7.16 11.94
N VAL A 7 -43.47 5.97 12.37
CA VAL A 7 -42.58 4.88 12.76
C VAL A 7 -41.75 4.40 11.56
N VAL A 8 -42.39 4.20 10.40
CA VAL A 8 -41.69 3.81 9.18
C VAL A 8 -40.65 4.84 8.77
N LEU A 9 -40.98 6.14 8.83
CA LEU A 9 -40.04 7.22 8.51
C LEU A 9 -38.84 7.28 9.46
N ILE A 10 -39.06 7.06 10.75
CA ILE A 10 -37.99 7.02 11.76
C ILE A 10 -37.05 5.84 11.50
N VAL A 11 -37.60 4.66 11.21
CA VAL A 11 -36.81 3.47 10.87
C VAL A 11 -36.01 3.71 9.58
N LEU A 12 -36.62 4.32 8.56
CA LEU A 12 -35.93 4.65 7.32
C LEU A 12 -34.76 5.61 7.54
N ALA A 13 -34.97 6.66 8.35
CA ALA A 13 -33.93 7.63 8.68
C ALA A 13 -32.77 6.97 9.44
N ALA A 14 -33.07 6.08 10.39
CA ALA A 14 -32.05 5.33 11.13
C ALA A 14 -31.20 4.43 10.20
N LEU A 15 -31.84 3.77 9.23
CA LEU A 15 -31.15 2.94 8.24
C LEU A 15 -30.23 3.75 7.32
N VAL A 16 -30.66 4.95 6.90
CA VAL A 16 -29.82 5.86 6.09
C VAL A 16 -28.59 6.31 6.87
N VAL A 17 -28.74 6.65 8.15
CA VAL A 17 -27.62 7.04 9.02
C VAL A 17 -26.65 5.88 9.29
N ALA A 18 -27.18 4.67 9.50
CA ALA A 18 -26.35 3.48 9.69
C ALA A 18 -25.59 3.08 8.41
N GLY A 19 -26.23 3.19 7.25
CA GLY A 19 -25.62 2.89 5.95
C GLY A 19 -24.54 3.91 5.55
N SER A 20 -24.75 5.20 5.87
CA SER A 20 -23.77 6.24 5.55
C SER A 20 -22.47 6.05 6.35
N ALA A 21 -22.54 5.60 7.61
CA ALA A 21 -21.35 5.28 8.41
C ALA A 21 -20.48 4.20 7.75
N TYR A 22 -21.09 3.15 7.20
CA TYR A 22 -20.37 2.12 6.43
C TYR A 22 -19.79 2.67 5.12
N ALA A 23 -20.51 3.55 4.43
CA ALA A 23 -20.03 4.19 3.21
C ALA A 23 -18.82 5.13 3.46
N PHE A 24 -18.80 5.85 4.57
CA PHE A 24 -17.66 6.69 4.95
C PHE A 24 -16.44 5.86 5.35
N ALA A 25 -16.61 4.70 5.99
CA ALA A 25 -15.52 3.79 6.31
C ALA A 25 -14.91 3.15 5.04
N ALA A 26 -15.75 2.78 4.05
CA ALA A 26 -15.30 2.25 2.77
C ALA A 26 -14.62 3.31 1.87
N ALA A 27 -14.96 4.59 2.06
CA ALA A 27 -14.33 5.69 1.33
C ALA A 27 -12.94 6.06 1.88
N ASN A 28 -12.54 5.52 3.04
CA ASN A 28 -11.15 5.60 3.53
C ASN A 28 -10.27 4.62 2.77
N VAL A 29 -10.11 4.87 1.48
CA VAL A 29 -9.05 4.26 0.69
C VAL A 29 -7.78 5.01 1.07
N VAL A 30 -7.01 4.42 1.98
CA VAL A 30 -5.59 4.76 2.06
C VAL A 30 -5.01 4.30 0.72
N PRO A 31 -4.48 5.21 -0.12
CA PRO A 31 -3.82 4.78 -1.33
C PRO A 31 -2.70 3.84 -0.93
N ASP A 32 -2.43 2.82 -1.72
CA ASP A 32 -1.30 1.92 -1.52
C ASP A 32 -0.02 2.73 -1.79
N THR A 33 0.39 3.55 -0.82
CA THR A 33 1.59 4.36 -0.93
C THR A 33 2.72 3.53 -0.39
N ALA A 34 3.45 2.97 -1.32
CA ALA A 34 4.77 2.45 -1.07
C ALA A 34 5.72 3.64 -0.82
N ALA A 35 5.57 4.31 0.33
CA ALA A 35 6.50 5.33 0.82
C ALA A 35 7.84 4.64 1.12
N GLY A 36 8.63 4.43 0.06
CA GLY A 36 9.84 3.60 0.06
C GLY A 36 10.09 2.85 -1.25
N TYR A 37 9.09 2.67 -2.12
CA TYR A 37 9.26 2.06 -3.45
C TYR A 37 9.29 3.14 -4.54
N ALA A 38 10.32 3.97 -4.54
CA ALA A 38 10.70 4.71 -5.75
C ALA A 38 11.96 4.06 -6.38
N ALA A 39 11.93 2.74 -6.52
CA ALA A 39 12.75 2.10 -7.55
C ALA A 39 12.07 2.43 -8.88
N SER A 40 12.65 3.32 -9.66
CA SER A 40 12.24 3.40 -11.07
C SER A 40 13.42 3.44 -12.00
N THR A 41 14.50 4.14 -11.66
CA THR A 41 15.73 4.08 -12.46
C THR A 41 16.94 4.50 -11.63
N VAL A 42 17.85 3.56 -11.34
CA VAL A 42 19.27 3.96 -11.27
C VAL A 42 19.66 4.22 -12.72
N SER A 43 20.23 5.38 -13.05
CA SER A 43 20.56 5.69 -14.45
C SER A 43 21.38 4.54 -15.08
N GLY A 44 20.83 3.88 -16.11
CA GLY A 44 21.43 2.73 -16.78
C GLY A 44 21.02 1.33 -16.28
N TYR A 45 20.25 1.21 -15.19
CA TYR A 45 19.83 -0.07 -14.62
C TYR A 45 18.37 -0.07 -14.13
N THR A 46 17.65 -1.13 -14.48
CA THR A 46 16.33 -1.46 -13.95
C THR A 46 16.50 -2.35 -12.72
N VAL A 47 15.89 -1.95 -11.61
CA VAL A 47 15.78 -2.76 -10.39
C VAL A 47 14.35 -3.30 -10.30
N SER A 48 14.19 -4.59 -10.06
CA SER A 48 12.90 -5.27 -10.01
C SER A 48 12.86 -6.35 -8.93
N ASN A 49 11.68 -6.90 -8.65
CA ASN A 49 11.47 -8.00 -7.70
C ASN A 49 12.08 -7.74 -6.30
N ILE A 50 11.84 -6.55 -5.76
CA ILE A 50 12.36 -6.16 -4.44
C ILE A 50 11.60 -6.91 -3.35
N VAL A 51 12.32 -7.69 -2.55
CA VAL A 51 11.82 -8.46 -1.41
C VAL A 51 12.62 -8.09 -0.17
N TYR A 52 11.92 -7.67 0.88
CA TYR A 52 12.49 -7.43 2.19
C TYR A 52 12.37 -8.70 3.03
N ASP A 53 13.52 -9.28 3.36
CA ASP A 53 13.64 -10.39 4.30
C ASP A 53 13.69 -9.79 5.71
N LEU A 54 12.67 -10.06 6.50
CA LEU A 54 12.59 -9.56 7.87
C LEU A 54 13.41 -10.44 8.79
N ASP A 55 13.98 -9.84 9.84
CA ASP A 55 14.69 -10.60 10.85
C ASP A 55 13.75 -11.62 11.51
N ALA A 56 14.23 -12.86 11.61
CA ALA A 56 13.42 -14.00 12.09
C ALA A 56 13.10 -13.92 13.59
N THR A 57 13.83 -13.10 14.35
CA THR A 57 13.67 -12.91 15.79
C THR A 57 12.94 -11.62 16.14
N ASP A 58 13.17 -10.55 15.37
CA ASP A 58 12.48 -9.27 15.47
C ASP A 58 11.97 -8.81 14.08
N PRO A 59 10.70 -9.09 13.73
CA PRO A 59 10.15 -8.75 12.42
C PRO A 59 9.97 -7.24 12.19
N THR A 60 10.32 -6.39 13.16
CA THR A 60 10.39 -4.93 12.96
C THR A 60 11.69 -4.50 12.28
N MET A 61 12.69 -5.38 12.20
CA MET A 61 13.96 -5.16 11.54
C MET A 61 14.04 -5.87 10.19
N VAL A 62 14.76 -5.27 9.24
CA VAL A 62 15.10 -5.89 7.96
C VAL A 62 16.46 -6.57 8.09
N ASP A 63 16.52 -7.87 7.79
CA ASP A 63 17.77 -8.65 7.77
C ASP A 63 18.44 -8.57 6.39
N ALA A 64 17.66 -8.74 5.32
CA ALA A 64 18.18 -8.67 3.95
C ALA A 64 17.21 -8.00 2.97
N ILE A 65 17.77 -7.44 1.90
CA ILE A 65 17.00 -6.94 0.75
C ILE A 65 17.46 -7.71 -0.47
N LYS A 66 16.55 -8.45 -1.10
CA LYS A 66 16.79 -9.20 -2.34
C LYS A 66 16.10 -8.49 -3.49
N PHE A 67 16.79 -8.30 -4.59
CA PHE A 67 16.24 -7.69 -5.79
C PHE A 67 17.03 -8.13 -7.02
N ASP A 68 16.39 -8.05 -8.17
CA ASP A 68 17.02 -8.25 -9.47
C ASP A 68 17.46 -6.91 -10.04
N ILE A 69 18.66 -6.87 -10.61
CA ILE A 69 19.20 -5.70 -11.30
C ILE A 69 19.67 -6.07 -12.70
N ALA A 70 19.20 -5.33 -13.69
CA ALA A 70 19.56 -5.53 -15.10
C ALA A 70 19.86 -4.19 -15.77
N PRO A 71 20.82 -4.13 -16.72
CA PRO A 71 21.04 -2.92 -17.50
C PRO A 71 19.78 -2.58 -18.30
N THR A 72 19.43 -1.29 -18.37
CA THR A 72 18.31 -0.81 -19.20
C THR A 72 18.64 -0.92 -20.70
N SER A 73 19.92 -0.91 -21.05
CA SER A 73 20.42 -1.09 -22.41
C SER A 73 21.82 -1.72 -22.39
N GLY A 74 22.12 -2.56 -23.39
CA GLY A 74 23.37 -3.32 -23.44
C GLY A 74 23.40 -4.51 -22.48
N SER A 75 24.62 -5.00 -22.17
CA SER A 75 24.82 -6.22 -21.36
C SER A 75 25.81 -6.03 -20.21
N VAL A 76 26.13 -4.78 -19.85
CA VAL A 76 27.02 -4.50 -18.72
C VAL A 76 26.26 -4.70 -17.43
N VAL A 77 26.75 -5.58 -16.57
CA VAL A 77 26.14 -5.87 -15.26
C VAL A 77 26.67 -4.89 -14.22
N ALA A 78 25.84 -4.54 -13.23
CA ALA A 78 26.24 -3.68 -12.13
C ALA A 78 27.37 -4.32 -11.32
N ALA A 79 28.51 -3.62 -11.21
CA ALA A 79 29.68 -4.12 -10.49
C ALA A 79 29.66 -3.79 -8.99
N LEU A 80 28.88 -2.77 -8.58
CA LEU A 80 28.82 -2.31 -7.20
C LEU A 80 27.42 -1.84 -6.86
N VAL A 81 26.93 -2.27 -5.70
CA VAL A 81 25.67 -1.82 -5.10
C VAL A 81 26.00 -1.14 -3.78
N LYS A 82 25.46 0.06 -3.55
CA LYS A 82 25.55 0.77 -2.27
C LYS A 82 24.15 1.09 -1.78
N VAL A 83 23.88 0.74 -0.53
CA VAL A 83 22.66 1.12 0.18
C VAL A 83 22.98 2.32 1.04
N GLN A 84 22.18 3.38 0.95
CA GLN A 84 22.30 4.56 1.80
C GLN A 84 20.98 4.75 2.55
N THR A 85 21.06 4.82 3.86
CA THR A 85 19.95 5.24 4.72
C THR A 85 20.02 6.76 4.93
N ALA A 86 18.86 7.39 5.10
CA ALA A 86 18.77 8.82 5.39
C ALA A 86 19.31 9.14 6.80
#